data_AF-A0A1A7KEV2-F1
#
_entry.id   AF-A0A1A7KEV2-F1
#
_cell.length_a   1.000
_cell.length_b   1.000
_cell.length_c   1.000
_cell.angle_alpha   90.00
_cell.angle_beta   90.00
_cell.angle_gamma   90.00
#
_symmetry.space_group_name_H-M   'P 1'
#
loop_
_entity.id
_entity.type
_entity.pdbx_description
1 polymer ?
#
loop_
_entity_poly.entity_id
_entity_poly.type
_entity_poly.pdbx_seq_one_letter_code
_entity_poly.pdbx_strand_id
1 'polypeptide(L)'
;MNLYFDESGNSGENLLDKEQPVFVLLSHNLSQEQSLELLNNFDTNSDEIHFKKIRRYYKNHQKLIDVLNSDLIDYSSVKIAYYYKKFAICAHLVDQVVETYYFKNGMSFYEESLNIKYANALYMYCESFELQYEFNKLLELFQKMFRDKTIDSIDEFYELAEIIKV
;
A
#
# COMPACT_ATOMS: atom_id res chain seq x y z
N MET A 1 -24.95 -4.00 -7.00
CA MET A 1 -23.91 -4.43 -6.06
C MET A 1 -22.96 -3.26 -5.90
N ASN A 2 -22.85 -2.70 -4.70
CA ASN A 2 -21.94 -1.59 -4.43
C ASN A 2 -20.74 -2.15 -3.66
N LEU A 3 -19.54 -1.86 -4.13
CA LEU A 3 -18.30 -2.22 -3.47
C LEU A 3 -17.65 -0.94 -2.98
N TYR A 4 -17.35 -0.90 -1.70
CA TYR A 4 -16.62 0.20 -1.08
C TYR A 4 -15.21 -0.29 -0.74
N PHE A 5 -14.24 0.60 -0.81
CA PHE A 5 -12.83 0.30 -0.55
C PHE A 5 -12.28 1.34 0.43
N ASP A 6 -11.51 0.89 1.42
CA ASP A 6 -10.80 1.77 2.34
C ASP A 6 -9.41 1.20 2.67
N GLU A 7 -8.48 2.09 3.00
CA GLU A 7 -7.07 1.80 3.14
C GLU A 7 -6.61 1.97 4.59
N SER A 8 -5.72 1.09 5.05
CA SER A 8 -5.19 1.18 6.42
C SER A 8 -4.17 2.31 6.58
N GLY A 9 -4.59 3.42 7.19
CA GLY A 9 -3.74 4.39 7.88
C GLY A 9 -2.81 5.26 7.00
N ASN A 10 -2.50 6.46 7.50
CA ASN A 10 -1.70 7.51 6.86
C ASN A 10 -0.23 7.16 6.50
N SER A 11 0.21 5.90 6.57
CA SER A 11 1.58 5.49 6.25
C SER A 11 1.77 5.05 4.80
N GLY A 12 0.76 5.24 3.94
CA GLY A 12 0.81 4.89 2.52
C GLY A 12 1.99 5.54 1.77
N GLU A 13 2.43 6.73 2.18
CA GLU A 13 3.54 7.43 1.53
C GLU A 13 4.93 6.90 1.88
N ASN A 14 5.08 6.19 3.01
CA ASN A 14 6.37 5.62 3.42
C ASN A 14 6.33 4.10 3.24
N LEU A 15 6.77 3.64 2.07
CA LEU A 15 6.78 2.24 1.68
C LEU A 15 7.95 1.45 2.31
N LEU A 16 8.90 2.13 2.93
CA LEU A 16 10.05 1.54 3.61
C LEU A 16 9.95 1.60 5.14
N ASP A 17 8.75 1.86 5.68
CA ASP A 17 8.50 1.85 7.12
C ASP A 17 8.69 0.44 7.71
N LYS A 18 9.71 0.27 8.56
CA LYS A 18 10.03 -1.00 9.21
C LYS A 18 9.06 -1.36 10.34
N GLU A 19 8.44 -0.37 10.97
CA GLU A 19 7.45 -0.57 12.04
C GLU A 19 6.05 -0.85 11.45
N GLN A 20 5.79 -0.36 10.23
CA GLN A 20 4.55 -0.62 9.48
C GLN A 20 4.83 -1.14 8.06
N PRO A 21 5.35 -2.38 7.93
CA PRO A 21 5.81 -2.92 6.65
C PRO A 21 4.67 -3.46 5.76
N VAL A 22 3.45 -3.52 6.29
CA VAL A 22 2.26 -4.01 5.58
C VAL A 22 1.27 -2.86 5.40
N PHE A 23 0.72 -2.79 4.21
CA PHE A 23 -0.44 -1.97 3.87
C PHE A 23 -1.64 -2.88 3.63
N VAL A 24 -2.83 -2.45 4.06
CA VAL A 24 -4.06 -3.22 3.95
C VAL A 24 -5.10 -2.41 3.18
N LEU A 25 -5.66 -3.03 2.15
CA LEU A 25 -6.85 -2.55 1.46
C LEU A 25 -8.02 -3.44 1.87
N LEU A 26 -9.09 -2.83 2.35
CA LEU A 26 -10.31 -3.52 2.74
C LEU A 26 -11.44 -3.15 1.77
N SER A 27 -12.28 -4.12 1.45
CA SER A 27 -13.53 -3.89 0.73
C SER A 27 -14.69 -4.61 1.40
N HIS A 28 -15.89 -4.04 1.30
CA HIS A 28 -17.12 -4.71 1.74
C HIS A 28 -18.25 -4.52 0.72
N ASN A 29 -19.21 -5.45 0.75
CA ASN A 29 -20.41 -5.43 -0.10
C ASN A 29 -21.73 -5.33 0.69
N LEU A 30 -21.65 -4.92 1.97
CA LEU A 30 -22.82 -4.77 2.84
C LEU A 30 -23.91 -3.89 2.20
N SER A 31 -25.17 -4.30 2.36
CA SER A 31 -26.31 -3.48 1.95
C SER A 31 -26.42 -2.23 2.83
N GLN A 32 -27.20 -1.25 2.36
CA GLN A 32 -27.48 -0.06 3.16
C GLN A 32 -28.18 -0.42 4.48
N GLU A 33 -29.11 -1.38 4.45
CA GLU A 33 -29.83 -1.86 5.64
C GLU A 33 -28.87 -2.50 6.65
N GLN A 34 -27.98 -3.40 6.21
CA GLN A 34 -26.97 -4.02 7.05
C GLN A 34 -26.00 -2.99 7.64
N SER A 35 -25.59 -2.01 6.84
CA SER A 35 -24.71 -0.93 7.29
C SER A 35 -25.38 -0.07 8.37
N LEU A 36 -26.67 0.24 8.21
CA LEU A 36 -27.44 0.97 9.22
C LEU A 36 -27.64 0.14 10.49
N GLU A 37 -27.88 -1.17 10.37
CA GLU A 37 -27.99 -2.08 11.52
C GLU A 37 -26.70 -2.07 12.36
N LEU A 38 -25.53 -2.20 11.72
CA LEU A 38 -24.23 -2.12 12.41
C LEU A 38 -24.02 -0.77 13.09
N LEU A 39 -24.47 0.31 12.47
CA LEU A 39 -24.21 1.67 12.96
C LEU A 39 -25.26 2.18 13.96
N ASN A 40 -26.39 1.48 14.13
CA ASN A 40 -27.55 1.93 14.89
C ASN A 40 -27.21 2.29 16.35
N ASN A 41 -26.22 1.63 16.93
CA ASN A 41 -25.82 1.86 18.32
C ASN A 41 -24.99 3.15 18.50
N PHE A 42 -24.52 3.82 17.44
CA PHE A 42 -23.74 5.05 17.56
C PHE A 42 -24.62 6.29 17.56
N ASP A 43 -24.67 6.97 18.71
CA ASP A 43 -25.34 8.26 18.84
C ASP A 43 -24.51 9.36 18.16
N THR A 44 -24.84 9.69 16.91
CA THR A 44 -24.19 10.78 16.16
C THR A 44 -25.20 11.59 15.35
N ASN A 45 -24.95 12.89 15.27
CA ASN A 45 -25.72 13.83 14.44
C ASN A 45 -25.03 14.11 13.10
N SER A 46 -23.96 13.37 12.77
CA SER A 46 -23.24 13.53 11.51
C SER A 46 -23.74 12.54 10.46
N ASP A 47 -23.85 13.01 9.21
CA ASP A 47 -24.21 12.17 8.07
C ASP A 47 -23.22 11.03 7.83
N GLU A 48 -21.94 11.25 8.19
CA GLU A 48 -20.88 10.24 8.12
C GLU A 48 -20.24 10.02 9.49
N ILE A 49 -20.01 8.75 9.81
CA ILE A 49 -19.41 8.30 11.06
C ILE A 49 -17.92 8.01 10.83
N HIS A 50 -17.03 8.90 11.30
CA HIS A 50 -15.59 8.68 11.17
C HIS A 50 -15.01 7.92 12.38
N PHE A 51 -14.27 6.84 12.12
CA PHE A 51 -13.60 6.02 13.13
C PHE A 51 -12.72 6.84 14.10
N LYS A 52 -11.95 7.82 13.58
CA LYS A 52 -11.09 8.71 14.39
C LYS A 52 -11.87 9.47 15.47
N LYS A 53 -13.12 9.87 15.20
CA LYS A 53 -13.99 10.55 16.17
C LYS A 53 -14.56 9.57 17.19
N ILE A 54 -14.98 8.37 16.75
CA ILE A 54 -15.57 7.35 17.63
C ILE A 54 -14.55 6.82 18.63
N ARG A 55 -13.37 6.40 18.16
CA ARG A 55 -12.33 5.75 18.98
C ARG A 55 -11.84 6.62 20.14
N ARG A 56 -12.02 7.95 20.03
CA ARG A 56 -11.61 8.90 21.08
C ARG A 56 -12.37 8.70 22.39
N TYR A 57 -13.61 8.21 22.36
CA TYR A 57 -14.47 8.13 23.54
C TYR A 57 -14.61 6.69 24.03
N TYR A 58 -14.25 6.46 25.30
CA TYR A 58 -14.31 5.13 25.93
C TYR A 58 -15.70 4.49 25.86
N LYS A 59 -16.77 5.29 26.00
CA LYS A 59 -18.17 4.83 25.88
C LYS A 59 -18.50 4.16 24.54
N ASN A 60 -17.71 4.42 23.50
CA ASN A 60 -17.91 3.85 22.17
C ASN A 60 -17.02 2.62 21.91
N HIS A 61 -16.10 2.28 22.81
CA HIS A 61 -15.18 1.15 22.61
C HIS A 61 -15.94 -0.17 22.58
N GLN A 62 -16.89 -0.37 23.51
CA GLN A 62 -17.72 -1.56 23.50
C GLN A 62 -18.56 -1.63 22.21
N LYS A 63 -19.19 -0.53 21.81
CA LYS A 63 -19.98 -0.44 20.57
C LYS A 63 -19.14 -0.80 19.33
N LEU A 64 -17.88 -0.34 19.27
CA LEU A 64 -16.95 -0.71 18.20
C LEU A 64 -16.63 -2.21 18.20
N ILE A 65 -16.40 -2.80 19.38
CA ILE A 65 -16.16 -4.24 19.52
C ILE A 65 -17.39 -5.03 19.07
N ASP A 66 -18.59 -4.59 19.41
CA ASP A 66 -19.84 -5.24 19.02
C ASP A 66 -20.03 -5.21 17.49
N VAL A 67 -19.69 -4.09 16.83
CA VAL A 67 -19.71 -4.01 15.36
C VAL A 67 -18.70 -4.97 14.74
N LEU A 68 -17.45 -4.96 15.22
CA LEU A 68 -16.38 -5.80 14.67
C LEU A 68 -16.63 -7.30 14.89
N ASN A 69 -17.44 -7.68 15.88
CA ASN A 69 -17.83 -9.06 16.16
C ASN A 69 -19.22 -9.42 15.63
N SER A 70 -19.87 -8.54 14.87
CA SER A 70 -21.18 -8.83 14.28
C SER A 70 -21.08 -9.95 13.25
N ASP A 71 -22.07 -10.83 13.22
CA ASP A 71 -22.19 -11.89 12.21
C ASP A 71 -22.33 -11.34 10.78
N LEU A 72 -22.66 -10.05 10.62
CA LEU A 72 -22.67 -9.36 9.34
C LEU A 72 -21.26 -9.11 8.79
N ILE A 73 -20.22 -9.14 9.64
CA ILE A 73 -18.82 -8.96 9.27
C ILE A 73 -18.15 -10.33 9.23
N ASP A 74 -18.08 -10.91 8.03
CA ASP A 74 -17.42 -12.18 7.80
C ASP A 74 -16.61 -12.15 6.49
N TYR A 75 -15.96 -13.27 6.16
CA TYR A 75 -15.17 -13.38 4.92
C TYR A 75 -16.02 -13.39 3.64
N SER A 76 -17.34 -13.49 3.74
CA SER A 76 -18.26 -13.39 2.61
C SER A 76 -18.62 -11.93 2.33
N SER A 77 -18.75 -11.10 3.37
CA SER A 77 -19.12 -9.69 3.26
C SER A 77 -17.92 -8.74 3.17
N VAL A 78 -16.78 -9.14 3.72
CA VAL A 78 -15.54 -8.35 3.75
C VAL A 78 -14.40 -9.09 3.06
N LYS A 79 -13.65 -8.34 2.23
CA LYS A 79 -12.42 -8.78 1.58
C LYS A 79 -11.26 -7.92 2.05
N ILE A 80 -10.16 -8.57 2.37
CA ILE A 80 -8.95 -7.90 2.87
C ILE A 80 -7.79 -8.32 1.96
N ALA A 81 -7.10 -7.34 1.41
CA ALA A 81 -5.88 -7.52 0.65
C ALA A 81 -4.71 -6.92 1.43
N TYR A 82 -3.66 -7.72 1.60
CA TYR A 82 -2.44 -7.33 2.29
C TYR A 82 -1.32 -7.15 1.28
N TYR A 83 -0.58 -6.06 1.42
CA TYR A 83 0.55 -5.74 0.54
C TYR A 83 1.78 -5.49 1.39
N TYR A 84 2.88 -6.17 1.06
CA TYR A 84 4.17 -5.90 1.68
C TYR A 84 4.76 -4.65 1.04
N LYS A 85 4.92 -3.57 1.81
CA LYS A 85 5.27 -2.25 1.27
C LYS A 85 6.63 -2.23 0.59
N LYS A 86 7.61 -2.96 1.15
CA LYS A 86 8.94 -3.08 0.54
C LYS A 86 8.88 -3.77 -0.83
N PHE A 87 8.02 -4.78 -1.00
CA PHE A 87 7.79 -5.35 -2.32
C PHE A 87 7.05 -4.38 -3.24
N ALA A 88 6.08 -3.63 -2.73
CA ALA A 88 5.35 -2.63 -3.50
C ALA A 88 6.28 -1.55 -4.07
N ILE A 89 7.25 -1.04 -3.31
CA ILE A 89 8.23 -0.07 -3.83
C ILE A 89 9.15 -0.68 -4.90
N CYS A 90 9.54 -1.96 -4.77
CA CYS A 90 10.27 -2.66 -5.84
C CYS A 90 9.43 -2.75 -7.13
N ALA A 91 8.15 -3.09 -7.01
CA ALA A 91 7.23 -3.14 -8.14
C ALA A 91 7.05 -1.75 -8.78
N HIS A 92 6.96 -0.69 -7.99
CA HIS A 92 6.90 0.69 -8.50
C HIS A 92 8.18 1.10 -9.22
N LEU A 93 9.37 0.72 -8.72
CA LEU A 93 10.63 1.00 -9.41
C LEU A 93 10.65 0.32 -10.79
N VAL A 94 10.27 -0.95 -10.83
CA VAL A 94 10.19 -1.72 -12.07
C VAL A 94 9.17 -1.11 -13.04
N ASP A 95 7.99 -0.74 -12.56
CA ASP A 95 6.93 -0.14 -13.38
C ASP A 95 7.27 1.25 -13.90
N GLN A 96 7.94 2.08 -13.11
CA GLN A 96 8.16 3.48 -13.50
C GLN A 96 9.48 3.71 -14.23
N VAL A 97 10.49 2.87 -13.99
CA VAL A 97 11.83 3.03 -14.58
C VAL A 97 12.07 1.97 -15.65
N VAL A 98 11.93 0.69 -15.28
CA VAL A 98 12.26 -0.44 -16.17
C VAL A 98 11.25 -0.53 -17.30
N GLU A 99 9.95 -0.59 -17.00
CA GLU A 99 8.89 -0.65 -18.02
C GLU A 99 8.99 0.52 -18.99
N THR A 100 9.18 1.74 -18.47
CA THR A 100 9.30 2.95 -19.29
C THR A 100 10.49 2.88 -20.25
N TYR A 101 11.61 2.28 -19.83
CA TYR A 101 12.74 2.01 -20.72
C TYR A 101 12.36 1.01 -21.83
N TYR A 102 11.76 -0.14 -21.47
CA TYR A 102 11.35 -1.17 -22.44
C TYR A 102 10.33 -0.62 -23.46
N PHE A 103 9.33 0.11 -22.97
CA PHE A 103 8.30 0.73 -23.80
C PHE A 103 8.90 1.71 -24.82
N LYS A 104 9.83 2.57 -24.39
CA LYS A 104 10.54 3.50 -25.29
C LYS A 104 11.37 2.79 -26.37
N ASN A 105 11.80 1.55 -26.10
CA ASN A 105 12.52 0.70 -27.04
C ASN A 105 11.61 -0.23 -27.86
N GLY A 106 10.28 -0.04 -27.80
CA GLY A 106 9.31 -0.82 -28.58
C GLY A 106 9.11 -2.25 -28.08
N MET A 107 9.50 -2.55 -26.84
CA MET A 107 9.32 -3.87 -26.22
C MET A 107 8.12 -3.85 -25.27
N SER A 108 7.31 -4.91 -25.30
CA SER A 108 6.18 -5.10 -24.39
C SER A 108 6.66 -5.73 -23.09
N PHE A 109 6.68 -4.96 -22.00
CA PHE A 109 7.15 -5.43 -20.69
C PHE A 109 6.09 -6.21 -19.89
N TYR A 110 4.83 -6.15 -20.32
CA TYR A 110 3.72 -6.87 -19.69
C TYR A 110 3.50 -8.26 -20.28
N GLU A 111 4.02 -8.50 -21.48
CA GLU A 111 4.05 -9.85 -22.06
C GLU A 111 4.87 -10.79 -21.16
N GLU A 112 4.38 -12.02 -21.01
CA GLU A 112 5.00 -13.06 -20.17
C GLU A 112 5.24 -12.68 -18.70
N SER A 113 4.53 -11.67 -18.17
CA SER A 113 4.62 -11.22 -16.78
C SER A 113 6.03 -10.76 -16.37
N LEU A 114 6.80 -10.15 -17.28
CA LEU A 114 8.16 -9.66 -16.99
C LEU A 114 8.15 -8.63 -15.86
N ASN A 115 7.15 -7.76 -15.80
CA ASN A 115 6.95 -6.84 -14.68
C ASN A 115 6.99 -7.53 -13.30
N ILE A 116 6.25 -8.62 -13.12
CA ILE A 116 6.22 -9.37 -11.86
C ILE A 116 7.55 -10.10 -11.64
N LYS A 117 8.15 -10.69 -12.68
CA LYS A 117 9.44 -11.38 -12.58
C LYS A 117 10.56 -10.44 -12.14
N TYR A 118 10.62 -9.24 -12.73
CA TYR A 118 11.62 -8.23 -12.38
C TYR A 118 11.39 -7.67 -10.97
N ALA A 119 10.14 -7.41 -10.58
CA ALA A 119 9.83 -6.95 -9.22
C ALA A 119 10.26 -7.98 -8.16
N ASN A 120 10.01 -9.27 -8.41
CA ASN A 120 10.48 -10.35 -7.53
C ASN A 120 12.01 -10.44 -7.51
N ALA A 121 12.68 -10.37 -8.66
CA ALA A 121 14.14 -10.41 -8.71
C ALA A 121 14.77 -9.26 -7.90
N LEU A 122 14.29 -8.03 -8.11
CA LEU A 122 14.73 -6.85 -7.37
C LEU A 122 14.50 -7.01 -5.87
N TYR A 123 13.33 -7.49 -5.47
CA TYR A 123 13.02 -7.76 -4.07
C TYR A 123 13.97 -8.79 -3.45
N MET A 124 14.26 -9.89 -4.15
CA MET A 124 15.21 -10.90 -3.68
C MET A 124 16.63 -10.34 -3.53
N TYR A 125 17.07 -9.46 -4.44
CA TYR A 125 18.36 -8.75 -4.29
C TYR A 125 18.37 -7.82 -3.07
N CYS A 126 17.28 -7.11 -2.80
CA CYS A 126 17.14 -6.27 -1.60
C CYS A 126 17.18 -7.06 -0.29
N GLU A 127 16.85 -8.35 -0.32
CA GLU A 127 16.94 -9.27 0.82
C GLU A 127 18.26 -10.05 0.87
N SER A 128 19.10 -9.95 -0.18
CA SER A 128 20.39 -10.64 -0.23
C SER A 128 21.45 -9.92 0.61
N PHE A 129 22.19 -10.67 1.43
CA PHE A 129 23.12 -10.09 2.43
C PHE A 129 24.23 -9.22 1.85
N GLU A 130 24.69 -9.49 0.63
CA GLU A 130 25.87 -8.82 0.05
C GLU A 130 25.58 -7.41 -0.45
N LEU A 131 24.34 -7.11 -0.88
CA LEU A 131 23.96 -5.84 -1.51
C LEU A 131 22.75 -5.17 -0.84
N GLN A 132 22.32 -5.71 0.30
CA GLN A 132 21.12 -5.25 1.00
C GLN A 132 21.17 -3.76 1.33
N TYR A 133 22.33 -3.23 1.73
CA TYR A 133 22.45 -1.82 2.10
C TYR A 133 22.26 -0.90 0.89
N GLU A 134 22.97 -1.18 -0.19
CA GLU A 134 22.98 -0.43 -1.44
C GLU A 134 21.60 -0.44 -2.09
N PHE A 135 20.95 -1.60 -2.19
CA PHE A 135 19.61 -1.71 -2.76
C PHE A 135 18.54 -1.06 -1.89
N ASN A 136 18.61 -1.19 -0.56
CA ASN A 136 17.70 -0.45 0.31
C ASN A 136 17.89 1.07 0.13
N LYS A 137 19.13 1.53 -0.01
CA LYS A 137 19.42 2.93 -0.27
C LYS A 137 18.88 3.40 -1.62
N LEU A 138 18.99 2.57 -2.65
CA LEU A 138 18.40 2.83 -3.96
C LEU A 138 16.88 2.98 -3.87
N LEU A 139 16.19 2.13 -3.12
CA LEU A 139 14.75 2.24 -2.88
C LEU A 139 14.38 3.52 -2.10
N GLU A 140 15.19 3.92 -1.12
CA GLU A 140 14.98 5.18 -0.39
C GLU A 140 15.07 6.39 -1.33
N LEU A 141 16.11 6.43 -2.17
CA LEU A 141 16.32 7.50 -3.15
C LEU A 141 15.23 7.49 -4.22
N PHE A 142 14.79 6.31 -4.66
CA PHE A 142 13.65 6.18 -5.56
C PHE A 142 12.37 6.77 -4.96
N GLN A 143 12.06 6.45 -3.69
CA GLN A 143 10.92 7.02 -2.98
C GLN A 143 11.02 8.55 -2.90
N LYS A 144 12.20 9.07 -2.56
CA LYS A 144 12.47 10.52 -2.50
C LYS A 144 12.29 11.18 -3.86
N MET A 145 12.86 10.60 -4.91
CA MET A 145 12.74 11.08 -6.30
C MET A 145 11.27 11.20 -6.72
N PHE A 146 10.46 10.18 -6.47
CA PHE A 146 9.04 10.18 -6.84
C PHE A 146 8.19 11.19 -6.06
N ARG A 147 8.54 11.44 -4.80
CA ARG A 147 7.83 12.39 -3.94
C ARG A 147 8.20 13.84 -4.25
N ASP A 148 9.50 14.11 -4.30
CA ASP A 148 10.02 15.48 -4.34
C ASP A 148 10.14 16.01 -5.77
N LYS A 149 10.49 15.13 -6.73
CA LYS A 149 10.64 15.46 -8.16
C LYS A 149 11.56 16.66 -8.43
N THR A 150 12.60 16.83 -7.62
CA THR A 150 13.63 17.86 -7.81
C THR A 150 14.78 17.32 -8.66
N ILE A 151 15.59 18.21 -9.24
CA ILE A 151 16.80 17.81 -9.98
C ILE A 151 17.73 17.01 -9.06
N ASP A 152 18.00 17.53 -7.86
CA ASP A 152 18.86 16.87 -6.88
C ASP A 152 18.38 15.44 -6.52
N SER A 153 17.06 15.22 -6.33
CA SER A 153 16.56 13.89 -5.97
C SER A 153 16.59 12.90 -7.13
N ILE A 154 16.51 13.40 -8.38
CA ILE A 154 16.71 12.61 -9.59
C ILE A 154 18.18 12.23 -9.74
N ASP A 155 19.09 13.21 -9.61
CA ASP A 155 20.53 13.00 -9.77
C ASP A 155 21.07 12.02 -8.72
N GLU A 156 20.71 12.21 -7.44
CA GLU A 156 21.10 11.29 -6.36
C GLU A 156 20.69 9.83 -6.65
N PHE A 157 19.48 9.62 -7.19
CA PHE A 157 18.99 8.29 -7.54
C PHE A 157 19.81 7.66 -8.67
N TYR A 158 20.03 8.38 -9.77
CA TYR A 158 20.75 7.85 -10.93
C TYR A 158 22.25 7.66 -10.66
N GLU A 159 22.88 8.53 -9.87
CA GLU A 159 24.29 8.36 -9.45
C GLU A 159 24.48 7.03 -8.70
N LEU A 160 23.58 6.71 -7.76
CA LEU A 160 23.67 5.44 -7.04
C LEU A 160 23.35 4.24 -7.95
N ALA A 161 22.37 4.37 -8.85
CA ALA A 161 22.03 3.31 -9.80
C ALA A 161 23.23 2.92 -10.67
N GLU A 162 24.01 3.91 -11.14
CA GLU A 162 25.24 3.67 -11.91
C GLU A 162 26.32 2.94 -11.11
N ILE A 163 26.50 3.28 -9.83
CA ILE A 163 27.50 2.65 -8.94
C ILE A 163 27.17 1.17 -8.72
N ILE A 164 25.90 0.85 -8.48
CA ILE A 164 25.44 -0.52 -8.20
C ILE A 164 25.45 -1.38 -9.48
N LYS A 165 25.59 -0.77 -10.67
CA LYS A 165 25.50 -1.41 -11.98
C LYS A 165 24.20 -2.21 -12.14
N VAL A 166 23.09 -1.60 -11.72
CA VAL A 166 21.74 -2.09 -12.06
C VAL A 166 21.49 -1.90 -13.55
#